data_AF-A0A5A9W3D8-F1
#
_entry.id   AF-A0A5A9W3D8-F1
#
_cell.length_a   1.000
_cell.length_b   1.000
_cell.length_c   1.000
_cell.angle_alpha   90.00
_cell.angle_beta   90.00
_cell.angle_gamma   90.00
#
_symmetry.space_group_name_H-M   'P 1'
#
loop_
_entity.id
_entity.type
_entity.pdbx_description
1 polymer ?
#
loop_
_entity_poly.entity_id
_entity_poly.type
_entity_poly.pdbx_seq_one_letter_code
_entity_poly.pdbx_strand_id
1 'polypeptide(L)'
;MPDLNAELVSTWATPWQPYPLEEADRLPANWQVWQAKGLNPNNSDPPQTWHYLCVQVQPPKQGKSQAASWYLYALAEPLAQVYVLGVFDCPEQMQLFLNWHAEKVLKVPALQPDTPCWPPWCGEAGAQQLLPYAGTYRVGFKSYRVEPVEGQPQPQLRSLTFMDRYFIQALGEAPEKEACLLLFSHFDARLRGCKMC
;
A
#
# COMPACT_ATOMS: atom_id res chain seq x y z
N MET A 1 1.09 -14.83 -18.95
CA MET A 1 1.39 -14.04 -17.73
C MET A 1 1.94 -12.72 -18.20
N PRO A 2 1.49 -11.56 -17.70
CA PRO A 2 2.24 -10.33 -17.91
C PRO A 2 3.57 -10.50 -17.18
N ASP A 3 4.66 -10.46 -17.94
CA ASP A 3 6.01 -10.63 -17.44
C ASP A 3 6.38 -9.33 -16.71
N LEU A 4 6.21 -9.30 -15.38
CA LEU A 4 6.62 -8.18 -14.52
C LEU A 4 8.14 -7.88 -14.62
N ASN A 5 8.91 -8.74 -15.29
CA ASN A 5 10.35 -8.62 -15.47
C ASN A 5 10.79 -7.88 -16.74
N ALA A 6 9.89 -7.60 -17.69
CA ALA A 6 10.30 -7.03 -18.97
C ALA A 6 10.31 -5.49 -18.94
N GLU A 7 11.53 -4.94 -18.89
CA GLU A 7 11.91 -3.59 -19.34
C GLU A 7 11.44 -2.39 -18.52
N LEU A 8 11.94 -2.25 -17.28
CA LEU A 8 12.10 -0.93 -16.66
C LEU A 8 13.47 -0.85 -15.97
N VAL A 9 14.41 -0.14 -16.61
CA VAL A 9 15.69 0.28 -16.03
C VAL A 9 15.38 1.03 -14.74
N SER A 10 15.68 0.44 -13.59
CA SER A 10 15.19 0.99 -12.34
C SER A 10 16.14 0.72 -11.18
N THR A 11 16.19 1.70 -10.28
CA THR A 11 17.14 1.89 -9.18
C THR A 11 16.98 0.89 -8.02
N TRP A 12 16.63 -0.36 -8.32
CA TRP A 12 16.30 -1.38 -7.32
C TRP A 12 17.51 -2.20 -6.91
N ALA A 13 17.45 -2.77 -5.71
CA ALA A 13 18.40 -3.78 -5.27
C ALA A 13 18.12 -5.14 -5.95
N THR A 14 16.84 -5.48 -6.14
CA THR A 14 16.40 -6.77 -6.69
C THR A 14 15.12 -6.62 -7.52
N PRO A 15 14.94 -7.39 -8.61
CA PRO A 15 13.66 -7.50 -9.30
C PRO A 15 12.58 -8.14 -8.41
N TRP A 16 11.32 -8.07 -8.84
CA TRP A 16 10.23 -8.80 -8.20
C TRP A 16 10.48 -10.31 -8.24
N GLN A 17 10.34 -10.97 -7.09
CA GLN A 17 10.48 -12.41 -6.95
C GLN A 17 9.26 -12.97 -6.21
N PRO A 18 8.82 -14.20 -6.50
CA PRO A 18 7.80 -14.87 -5.71
C PRO A 18 8.17 -14.86 -4.22
N TYR A 19 7.21 -14.56 -3.35
CA TYR A 19 7.44 -14.59 -1.91
C TYR A 19 7.62 -16.05 -1.43
N PRO A 20 8.67 -16.38 -0.66
CA PRO A 20 8.89 -17.72 -0.15
C PRO A 20 7.87 -18.00 0.94
N LEU A 21 6.77 -18.65 0.59
CA LEU A 21 5.76 -19.10 1.55
C LEU A 21 6.30 -20.32 2.29
N GLU A 22 6.33 -20.27 3.62
CA GLU A 22 6.58 -21.45 4.43
C GLU A 22 5.30 -22.33 4.49
N GLU A 23 5.41 -23.60 4.87
CA GLU A 23 4.24 -24.51 4.96
C GLU A 23 3.14 -23.99 5.92
N ALA A 24 3.51 -23.13 6.88
CA ALA A 24 2.60 -22.46 7.80
C ALA A 24 1.82 -21.28 7.14
N ASP A 25 2.34 -20.71 6.06
CA ASP A 25 1.74 -19.58 5.32
C ASP A 25 0.78 -20.07 4.24
N ARG A 26 -0.21 -20.89 4.62
CA ARG A 26 -1.27 -21.31 3.68
C ARG A 26 -2.14 -20.11 3.31
N LEU A 27 -1.72 -19.41 2.26
CA LEU A 27 -2.47 -18.33 1.65
C LEU A 27 -3.72 -18.84 0.93
N PRO A 28 -4.76 -18.00 0.81
CA PRO A 28 -5.91 -18.31 -0.03
C PRO A 28 -5.45 -18.60 -1.47
N ALA A 29 -6.06 -19.61 -2.11
CA ALA A 29 -5.65 -20.05 -3.46
C ALA A 29 -5.83 -18.97 -4.56
N ASN A 30 -6.59 -17.92 -4.28
CA ASN A 30 -6.80 -16.78 -5.16
C ASN A 30 -5.76 -15.67 -4.96
N TRP A 31 -4.76 -15.86 -4.10
CA TRP A 31 -3.71 -14.88 -3.83
C TRP A 31 -2.40 -15.26 -4.52
N GLN A 32 -1.70 -14.25 -5.02
CA GLN A 32 -0.33 -14.37 -5.50
C GLN A 32 0.50 -13.28 -4.84
N VAL A 33 1.68 -13.62 -4.34
CA VAL A 33 2.52 -12.70 -3.55
C VAL A 33 3.92 -12.62 -4.14
N TRP A 34 4.40 -11.39 -4.30
CA TRP A 34 5.75 -11.08 -4.74
C TRP A 34 6.43 -10.15 -3.77
N GLN A 35 7.75 -10.23 -3.70
CA GLN A 35 8.61 -9.34 -2.93
C GLN A 35 9.66 -8.67 -3.81
N ALA A 36 10.07 -7.48 -3.41
CA ALA A 36 11.22 -6.79 -3.97
C ALA A 36 11.94 -6.03 -2.84
N LYS A 37 13.27 -5.87 -2.96
CA LYS A 37 14.06 -5.05 -2.05
C LYS A 37 14.47 -3.76 -2.75
N GLY A 38 14.11 -2.64 -2.14
CA GLY A 38 14.62 -1.33 -2.52
C GLY A 38 15.84 -0.98 -1.69
N LEU A 39 16.93 -0.62 -2.36
CA LEU A 39 17.95 0.21 -1.73
C LEU A 39 17.41 1.64 -1.77
N ASN A 40 17.35 2.33 -0.64
CA ASN A 40 17.16 3.76 -0.66
C ASN A 40 18.55 4.42 -0.73
N PRO A 41 18.97 4.99 -1.88
CA PRO A 41 20.28 5.61 -1.99
C PRO A 41 20.35 7.02 -1.37
N ASN A 42 19.24 7.61 -0.94
CA ASN A 42 19.20 9.03 -0.61
C ASN A 42 18.84 9.32 0.87
N ASN A 43 19.89 9.54 1.68
CA ASN A 43 19.92 10.44 2.85
C ASN A 43 18.94 10.20 4.01
N SER A 44 18.51 8.96 4.31
CA SER A 44 18.06 8.69 5.68
C SER A 44 19.27 8.36 6.54
N ASP A 45 19.46 9.08 7.65
CA ASP A 45 20.37 8.72 8.74
C ASP A 45 19.51 8.26 9.92
N PRO A 46 19.52 6.97 10.29
CA PRO A 46 20.31 5.88 9.71
C PRO A 46 19.79 5.42 8.32
N PRO A 47 20.64 4.76 7.51
CA PRO A 47 20.23 4.19 6.23
C PRO A 47 19.07 3.23 6.43
N GLN A 48 18.01 3.43 5.66
CA GLN A 48 16.77 2.67 5.78
C GLN A 48 16.66 1.72 4.60
N THR A 49 16.52 0.43 4.89
CA THR A 49 16.26 -0.59 3.87
C THR A 49 14.76 -0.79 3.75
N TRP A 50 14.26 -0.80 2.51
CA TRP A 50 12.85 -1.00 2.24
C TRP A 50 12.62 -2.37 1.61
N HIS A 51 11.72 -3.15 2.21
CA HIS A 51 11.22 -4.38 1.62
C HIS A 51 9.79 -4.15 1.17
N TYR A 52 9.50 -4.45 -0.07
CA TYR A 52 8.18 -4.28 -0.66
C TYR A 52 7.52 -5.63 -0.84
N LEU A 53 6.23 -5.69 -0.51
CA LEU A 53 5.38 -6.83 -0.82
C LEU A 53 4.22 -6.38 -1.70
N CYS A 54 4.00 -7.13 -2.76
CA CYS A 54 2.84 -7.00 -3.63
C CYS A 54 1.97 -8.24 -3.48
N VAL A 55 0.68 -8.05 -3.21
CA VAL A 55 -0.31 -9.13 -3.13
C VAL A 55 -1.38 -8.90 -4.20
N GLN A 56 -1.48 -9.80 -5.17
CA GLN A 56 -2.61 -9.85 -6.08
C GLN A 56 -3.70 -10.73 -5.47
N VAL A 57 -4.91 -10.19 -5.36
CA VAL A 57 -6.11 -10.91 -4.92
C VAL A 57 -7.06 -11.05 -6.10
N GLN A 58 -7.26 -12.28 -6.55
CA GLN A 58 -8.27 -12.58 -7.57
C GLN A 58 -9.64 -12.73 -6.91
N PRO A 59 -10.69 -12.13 -7.48
CA PRO A 59 -12.05 -12.33 -6.99
C PRO A 59 -12.48 -13.80 -7.19
N PRO A 60 -13.35 -14.34 -6.32
CA PRO A 60 -13.91 -15.67 -6.53
C PRO A 60 -14.63 -15.71 -7.88
N LYS A 61 -14.49 -16.81 -8.63
CA LYS A 61 -15.12 -17.02 -9.94
C LYS A 61 -16.66 -17.03 -9.81
N GLN A 62 -17.29 -15.86 -9.77
CA GLN A 62 -18.74 -15.70 -9.73
C GLN A 62 -19.25 -15.05 -11.02
N GLY A 63 -19.14 -15.76 -12.14
CA GLY A 63 -19.87 -15.50 -13.40
C GLY A 63 -19.62 -14.16 -14.14
N LYS A 64 -19.10 -13.13 -13.48
CA LYS A 64 -18.66 -11.86 -14.05
C LYS A 64 -17.16 -11.73 -13.81
N SER A 65 -16.43 -11.33 -14.85
CA SER A 65 -15.00 -11.04 -14.77
C SER A 65 -14.76 -9.81 -13.91
N GLN A 66 -14.67 -9.97 -12.59
CA GLN A 66 -14.13 -8.91 -11.73
C GLN A 66 -12.60 -8.85 -11.92
N ALA A 67 -12.06 -7.64 -12.02
CA ALA A 67 -10.62 -7.42 -12.10
C ALA A 67 -9.95 -7.82 -10.78
N ALA A 68 -8.71 -8.30 -10.86
CA ALA A 68 -7.90 -8.56 -9.68
C ALA A 68 -7.59 -7.24 -8.94
N SER A 69 -7.42 -7.31 -7.62
CA SER A 69 -6.94 -6.20 -6.81
C SER A 69 -5.46 -6.40 -6.51
N TRP A 70 -4.67 -5.35 -6.59
CA TRP A 70 -3.23 -5.36 -6.31
C TRP A 70 -2.95 -4.50 -5.09
N TYR A 71 -2.42 -5.10 -4.02
CA TYR A 71 -2.08 -4.41 -2.79
C TYR A 71 -0.56 -4.24 -2.70
N LEU A 72 -0.12 -3.06 -2.29
CA LEU A 72 1.29 -2.75 -2.14
C LEU A 72 1.60 -2.36 -0.70
N TYR A 73 2.57 -3.05 -0.12
CA TYR A 73 3.05 -2.85 1.25
C TYR A 73 4.53 -2.56 1.25
N ALA A 74 4.98 -1.88 2.31
CA ALA A 74 6.38 -1.63 2.55
C ALA A 74 6.74 -1.90 4.02
N LEU A 75 7.88 -2.54 4.24
CA LEU A 75 8.53 -2.68 5.53
C LEU A 75 9.81 -1.84 5.52
N ALA A 76 9.95 -1.00 6.53
CA ALA A 76 11.09 -0.13 6.70
C ALA A 76 11.98 -0.61 7.86
N GLU A 77 13.18 -1.09 7.52
CA GLU A 77 14.17 -1.58 8.47
C GLU A 77 15.23 -0.50 8.79
N PRO A 78 15.79 -0.45 10.00
CA PRO A 78 15.67 -1.44 11.09
C PRO A 78 14.48 -1.23 12.04
N LEU A 79 13.67 -0.19 11.83
CA LEU A 79 12.57 0.16 12.73
C LEU A 79 11.38 -0.82 12.70
N ALA A 80 11.40 -1.80 11.77
CA ALA A 80 10.34 -2.76 11.53
C ALA A 80 8.96 -2.10 11.33
N GLN A 81 8.95 -0.92 10.69
CA GLN A 81 7.72 -0.16 10.46
C GLN A 81 7.03 -0.66 9.19
N VAL A 82 5.77 -1.08 9.36
CA VAL A 82 4.93 -1.57 8.26
C VAL A 82 4.07 -0.43 7.73
N TYR A 83 3.94 -0.38 6.41
CA TYR A 83 3.13 0.60 5.70
C TYR A 83 2.28 -0.05 4.62
N VAL A 84 1.08 0.50 4.43
CA VAL A 84 0.22 0.23 3.28
C VAL A 84 0.34 1.39 2.30
N LEU A 85 0.87 1.11 1.10
CA LEU A 85 1.11 2.14 0.08
C LEU A 85 -0.10 2.37 -0.82
N GLY A 86 -0.91 1.35 -1.06
CA GLY A 86 -2.10 1.50 -1.89
C GLY A 86 -2.73 0.18 -2.35
N VAL A 87 -3.90 0.34 -2.98
CA VAL A 87 -4.66 -0.74 -3.63
C VAL A 87 -5.03 -0.30 -5.04
N PHE A 88 -4.77 -1.17 -6.02
CA PHE A 88 -4.83 -0.84 -7.45
C PHE A 88 -5.62 -1.88 -8.24
N ASP A 89 -6.11 -1.47 -9.41
CA ASP A 89 -6.84 -2.36 -10.33
C ASP A 89 -5.90 -3.07 -11.31
N CYS A 90 -4.73 -2.49 -11.57
CA CYS A 90 -3.77 -3.03 -12.52
C CYS A 90 -2.33 -2.97 -11.97
N PRO A 91 -1.47 -3.90 -12.39
CA PRO A 91 -0.09 -3.95 -11.92
C PRO A 91 0.72 -2.71 -12.34
N GLU A 92 0.37 -2.06 -13.45
CA GLU A 92 1.08 -0.88 -13.94
C GLU A 92 0.90 0.33 -13.00
N GLN A 93 -0.31 0.53 -12.45
CA GLN A 93 -0.56 1.57 -11.45
C GLN A 93 0.23 1.31 -10.16
N MET A 94 0.23 0.05 -9.71
CA MET A 94 1.01 -0.38 -8.54
C MET A 94 2.50 -0.08 -8.75
N GLN A 95 3.04 -0.45 -9.91
CA GLN A 95 4.46 -0.23 -10.23
C GLN A 95 4.81 1.26 -10.30
N LEU A 96 3.93 2.09 -10.84
CA LEU A 96 4.12 3.55 -10.88
C LEU A 96 4.23 4.14 -9.46
N PHE A 97 3.32 3.76 -8.56
CA PHE A 97 3.35 4.21 -7.16
C PHE A 97 4.61 3.72 -6.44
N LEU A 98 4.98 2.47 -6.68
CA LEU A 98 6.19 1.89 -6.14
C LEU A 98 7.44 2.67 -6.59
N ASN A 99 7.56 3.01 -7.88
CA ASN A 99 8.65 3.82 -8.41
C ASN A 99 8.70 5.21 -7.75
N TRP A 100 7.55 5.87 -7.59
CA TRP A 100 7.50 7.16 -6.89
C TRP A 100 7.94 7.08 -5.43
N HIS A 101 7.52 6.03 -4.71
CA HIS A 101 7.92 5.80 -3.32
C HIS A 101 9.42 5.53 -3.22
N ALA A 102 9.97 4.70 -4.11
CA ALA A 102 11.40 4.37 -4.13
C ALA A 102 12.29 5.57 -4.48
N GLU A 103 11.85 6.46 -5.39
CA GLU A 103 12.55 7.71 -5.68
C GLU A 103 12.53 8.68 -4.50
N LYS A 104 11.36 8.83 -3.87
CA LYS A 104 11.15 9.75 -2.76
C LYS A 104 9.92 9.29 -1.96
N VAL A 105 10.16 8.75 -0.77
CA VAL A 105 9.14 8.26 0.18
C VAL A 105 8.02 9.28 0.40
N LEU A 106 8.35 10.57 0.46
CA LEU A 106 7.37 11.66 0.65
C LEU A 106 6.49 11.96 -0.57
N LYS A 107 6.66 11.30 -1.72
CA LYS A 107 5.77 11.45 -2.89
C LYS A 107 4.53 10.55 -2.80
N VAL A 108 4.56 9.53 -1.95
CA VAL A 108 3.47 8.57 -1.82
C VAL A 108 3.02 8.53 -0.36
N PRO A 109 1.71 8.68 -0.09
CA PRO A 109 1.18 8.54 1.26
C PRO A 109 1.27 7.07 1.70
N ALA A 110 2.21 6.79 2.61
CA ALA A 110 2.42 5.48 3.21
C ALA A 110 1.64 5.39 4.53
N LEU A 111 0.49 4.71 4.54
CA LEU A 111 -0.34 4.59 5.74
C LEU A 111 0.30 3.62 6.73
N GLN A 112 0.54 4.07 7.96
CA GLN A 112 0.92 3.20 9.06
C GLN A 112 -0.36 2.62 9.70
N PRO A 113 -0.59 1.30 9.65
CA PRO A 113 -1.77 0.67 10.24
C PRO A 113 -1.74 0.78 11.77
N ASP A 114 -2.92 0.79 12.40
CA ASP A 114 -3.02 0.85 13.87
C ASP A 114 -2.49 -0.44 14.52
N THR A 115 -2.68 -1.58 13.86
CA THR A 115 -2.16 -2.89 14.26
C THR A 115 -1.23 -3.42 13.16
N PRO A 116 0.04 -3.00 13.12
CA PRO A 116 0.98 -3.44 12.09
C PRO A 116 1.31 -4.93 12.23
N CYS A 117 1.36 -5.63 11.11
CA CYS A 117 1.87 -7.00 11.02
C CYS A 117 2.77 -7.16 9.78
N TRP A 118 3.81 -7.98 9.90
CA TRP A 118 4.64 -8.39 8.78
C TRP A 118 4.87 -9.90 8.85
N PRO A 119 4.49 -10.68 7.82
CA PRO A 119 3.83 -10.27 6.57
C PRO A 119 2.45 -9.59 6.78
N PRO A 120 1.91 -8.84 5.80
CA PRO A 120 0.70 -8.03 5.94
C PRO A 120 -0.59 -8.85 5.85
N TRP A 121 -0.59 -10.07 6.41
CA TRP A 121 -1.76 -10.91 6.55
C TRP A 121 -1.74 -11.62 7.90
N CYS A 122 -2.92 -11.86 8.45
CA CYS A 122 -3.08 -12.58 9.71
C CYS A 122 -4.33 -13.45 9.67
N GLY A 123 -4.29 -14.57 10.40
CA GLY A 123 -5.41 -15.48 10.52
C GLY A 123 -4.97 -16.95 10.50
N GLU A 124 -5.93 -17.84 10.67
CA GLU A 124 -5.70 -19.28 10.53
C GLU A 124 -5.62 -19.67 9.03
N ALA A 125 -5.01 -20.82 8.76
CA ALA A 125 -4.91 -21.38 7.41
C ALA A 125 -6.29 -21.46 6.73
N GLY A 126 -6.44 -20.78 5.58
CA GLY A 126 -7.72 -20.72 4.85
C GLY A 126 -8.69 -19.61 5.29
N ALA A 127 -8.39 -18.88 6.37
CA ALA A 127 -9.12 -17.70 6.83
C ALA A 127 -8.21 -16.46 6.95
N GLN A 128 -7.06 -16.48 6.27
CA GLN A 128 -6.11 -15.36 6.21
C GLN A 128 -6.82 -14.09 5.73
N GLN A 129 -6.68 -13.02 6.50
CA GLN A 129 -7.15 -11.69 6.16
C GLN A 129 -5.97 -10.81 5.83
N LEU A 130 -6.10 -10.09 4.72
CA LEU A 130 -5.10 -9.14 4.29
C LEU A 130 -5.24 -7.86 5.11
N LEU A 131 -4.11 -7.24 5.46
CA LEU A 131 -4.11 -5.93 6.08
C LEU A 131 -4.75 -4.92 5.12
N PRO A 132 -5.84 -4.25 5.52
CA PRO A 132 -6.53 -3.32 4.65
C PRO A 132 -5.76 -2.01 4.46
N TYR A 133 -6.12 -1.25 3.43
CA TYR A 133 -5.80 0.16 3.26
C TYR A 133 -6.51 1.01 4.31
N ALA A 134 -5.90 1.02 5.49
CA ALA A 134 -6.31 1.77 6.66
C ALA A 134 -5.07 2.14 7.48
N GLY A 135 -5.22 3.18 8.30
CA GLY A 135 -4.15 3.68 9.16
C GLY A 135 -3.92 5.17 8.98
N THR A 136 -2.76 5.62 9.45
CA THR A 136 -2.39 7.03 9.49
C THR A 136 -1.11 7.28 8.72
N TYR A 137 -1.14 8.25 7.81
CA TYR A 137 0.06 8.82 7.20
C TYR A 137 0.32 10.21 7.79
N ARG A 138 1.55 10.52 8.19
CA ARG A 138 1.90 11.79 8.83
C ARG A 138 3.18 12.39 8.26
N VAL A 139 3.14 13.68 7.94
CA VAL A 139 4.30 14.49 7.57
C VAL A 139 4.24 15.82 8.30
N GLY A 140 5.13 15.99 9.29
CA GLY A 140 5.14 17.16 10.16
C GLY A 140 3.82 17.32 10.92
N PHE A 141 3.12 18.44 10.66
CA PHE A 141 1.82 18.77 11.27
C PHE A 141 0.61 18.32 10.44
N LYS A 142 0.84 17.76 9.25
CA LYS A 142 -0.20 17.25 8.37
C LYS A 142 -0.31 15.74 8.53
N SER A 143 -1.53 15.24 8.57
CA SER A 143 -1.79 13.81 8.58
C SER A 143 -3.04 13.45 7.82
N TYR A 144 -3.05 12.25 7.28
CA TYR A 144 -4.19 11.61 6.67
C TYR A 144 -4.53 10.38 7.49
N ARG A 145 -5.80 10.18 7.78
CA ARG A 145 -6.31 9.02 8.51
C ARG A 145 -7.35 8.33 7.64
N VAL A 146 -7.21 7.02 7.49
CA VAL A 146 -8.12 6.15 6.73
C VAL A 146 -8.61 5.06 7.66
N GLU A 147 -9.94 4.97 7.83
CA GLU A 147 -10.55 4.05 8.79
C GLU A 147 -11.70 3.27 8.17
N PRO A 148 -11.97 2.03 8.61
CA PRO A 148 -13.20 1.35 8.26
C PRO A 148 -14.42 2.15 8.73
N VAL A 149 -15.45 2.22 7.90
CA VAL A 149 -16.76 2.73 8.33
C VAL A 149 -17.47 1.64 9.15
N GLU A 150 -17.83 1.94 10.39
CA GLU A 150 -18.50 0.99 11.28
C GLU A 150 -19.89 0.58 10.74
N GLY A 151 -20.25 -0.70 10.92
CA GLY A 151 -21.61 -1.18 10.71
C GLY A 151 -22.01 -1.51 9.26
N GLN A 152 -21.09 -1.54 8.28
CA GLN A 152 -21.42 -1.84 6.88
C GLN A 152 -20.97 -3.24 6.40
N PRO A 153 -21.82 -4.04 5.70
CA PRO A 153 -21.51 -5.44 5.40
C PRO A 153 -20.74 -5.75 4.09
N GLN A 154 -20.53 -4.81 3.15
CA GLN A 154 -19.81 -5.05 1.88
C GLN A 154 -19.32 -3.72 1.25
N PRO A 155 -18.42 -3.76 0.25
CA PRO A 155 -16.97 -3.96 0.43
C PRO A 155 -16.37 -2.80 1.24
N GLN A 156 -15.70 -3.15 2.35
CA GLN A 156 -15.10 -2.29 3.39
C GLN A 156 -14.95 -0.80 3.00
N LEU A 157 -16.03 -0.03 3.17
CA LEU A 157 -15.99 1.42 2.98
C LEU A 157 -14.93 2.01 3.93
N ARG A 158 -14.19 2.97 3.41
CA ARG A 158 -13.18 3.72 4.13
C ARG A 158 -13.61 5.16 4.28
N SER A 159 -13.55 5.69 5.49
CA SER A 159 -13.63 7.11 5.74
C SER A 159 -12.23 7.71 5.64
N LEU A 160 -12.13 8.90 5.05
CA LEU A 160 -10.87 9.60 4.85
C LEU A 160 -10.91 10.96 5.52
N THR A 161 -9.95 11.22 6.39
CA THR A 161 -9.82 12.48 7.11
C THR A 161 -8.44 13.08 6.91
N PHE A 162 -8.39 14.35 6.52
CA PHE A 162 -7.17 15.15 6.52
C PHE A 162 -7.14 16.03 7.76
N MET A 163 -5.98 16.09 8.42
CA MET A 163 -5.74 16.97 9.56
C MET A 163 -4.50 17.83 9.31
N ASP A 164 -4.59 19.12 9.64
CA ASP A 164 -3.48 20.07 9.65
C ASP A 164 -3.55 20.91 10.93
N ARG A 165 -2.74 20.54 11.93
CA ARG A 165 -2.79 21.11 13.29
C ARG A 165 -4.18 20.96 13.93
N TYR A 166 -4.98 22.03 13.92
CA TYR A 166 -6.33 22.09 14.47
C TYR A 166 -7.43 22.03 13.39
N PHE A 167 -7.05 22.09 12.12
CA PHE A 167 -7.96 21.98 11.01
C PHE A 167 -8.20 20.51 10.68
N ILE A 168 -9.46 20.10 10.64
CA ILE A 168 -9.89 18.75 10.27
C ILE A 168 -10.84 18.87 9.08
N GLN A 169 -10.60 18.07 8.04
CA GLN A 169 -11.40 18.02 6.83
C GLN A 169 -11.73 16.57 6.49
N ALA A 170 -13.03 16.26 6.45
CA ALA A 170 -13.50 15.01 5.85
C ALA A 170 -13.29 15.08 4.33
N LEU A 171 -12.59 14.09 3.77
CA LEU A 171 -12.34 13.96 2.33
C LEU A 171 -13.40 13.11 1.63
N GLY A 172 -14.17 12.33 2.40
CA GLY A 172 -15.28 11.50 1.92
C GLY A 172 -15.21 10.07 2.45
N GLU A 173 -16.17 9.27 2.00
CA GLU A 173 -16.21 7.83 2.20
C GLU A 173 -16.25 7.14 0.84
N ALA A 174 -15.45 6.10 0.68
CA ALA A 174 -15.40 5.34 -0.57
C ALA A 174 -14.92 3.91 -0.31
N PRO A 175 -15.18 2.95 -1.22
CA PRO A 175 -14.54 1.65 -1.13
C PRO A 175 -13.02 1.78 -1.20
N GLU A 176 -12.32 0.74 -0.78
CA GLU A 176 -10.89 0.79 -0.47
C GLU A 176 -9.98 1.34 -1.60
N LYS A 177 -10.30 0.99 -2.86
CA LYS A 177 -9.54 1.44 -4.02
C LYS A 177 -9.78 2.92 -4.32
N GLU A 178 -11.04 3.30 -4.35
CA GLU A 178 -11.46 4.68 -4.56
C GLU A 178 -10.97 5.58 -3.43
N ALA A 179 -10.93 5.08 -2.19
CA ALA A 179 -10.32 5.74 -1.05
C ALA A 179 -8.82 6.01 -1.29
N CYS A 180 -8.07 5.00 -1.74
CA CYS A 180 -6.66 5.16 -2.11
C CYS A 180 -6.46 6.27 -3.17
N LEU A 181 -7.29 6.27 -4.21
CA LEU A 181 -7.25 7.29 -5.28
C LEU A 181 -7.65 8.69 -4.78
N LEU A 182 -8.67 8.79 -3.93
CA LEU A 182 -9.10 10.05 -3.33
C LEU A 182 -8.00 10.65 -2.46
N LEU A 183 -7.37 9.83 -1.61
CA LEU A 183 -6.27 10.25 -0.75
C LEU A 183 -5.10 10.75 -1.60
N PHE A 184 -4.68 9.95 -2.59
CA PHE A 184 -3.59 10.33 -3.48
C PHE A 184 -3.89 11.61 -4.26
N SER A 185 -5.11 11.77 -4.78
CA SER A 185 -5.53 12.96 -5.53
C SER A 185 -5.47 14.21 -4.66
N HIS A 186 -5.97 14.14 -3.42
CA HIS A 186 -5.88 15.26 -2.47
C HIS A 186 -4.42 15.55 -2.07
N PHE A 187 -3.60 14.51 -1.91
CA PHE A 187 -2.19 14.63 -1.58
C PHE A 187 -1.38 15.31 -2.71
N ASP A 188 -1.51 14.83 -3.95
CA ASP A 188 -0.80 15.38 -5.11
C ASP A 188 -1.23 16.82 -5.42
N ALA A 189 -2.53 17.12 -5.36
CA ALA A 189 -3.04 18.48 -5.56
C ALA A 189 -2.41 19.49 -4.57
N ARG A 190 -2.18 19.08 -3.32
CA ARG A 190 -1.52 19.92 -2.32
C ARG A 190 -0.01 19.99 -2.47
N LEU A 191 0.64 18.92 -2.93
CA LEU A 191 2.07 18.95 -3.25
C LEU A 191 2.37 19.89 -4.43
N ARG A 192 1.50 19.94 -5.45
CA ARG A 192 1.64 20.88 -6.57
C ARG A 192 1.44 22.34 -6.16
N GLY A 193 0.68 22.60 -5.10
CA GLY A 193 0.54 23.93 -4.49
C GLY A 193 1.67 24.30 -3.51
N CYS A 194 2.35 23.29 -2.93
CA CYS A 194 3.55 23.48 -2.15
C CYS A 194 4.75 23.61 -3.08
N LYS A 195 5.13 24.85 -3.40
CA LYS A 195 6.54 25.17 -3.61
C LYS A 195 7.27 24.75 -2.32
N MET A 196 7.77 23.52 -2.26
CA MET A 196 8.76 23.19 -1.24
C MET A 196 9.99 24.01 -1.58
N CYS A 197 10.17 25.05 -0.77
CA CYS A 197 11.34 25.90 -0.67
C CYS A 197 12.63 25.08 -0.53
#